data_AF-A0A4U3JZ95-F1
#
_entry.id   AF-A0A4U3JZ95-F1
#
_cell.length_a   1.000
_cell.length_b   1.000
_cell.length_c   1.000
_cell.angle_alpha   90.00
_cell.angle_beta   90.00
_cell.angle_gamma   90.00
#
_symmetry.space_group_name_H-M   'P 1'
#
loop_
_entity.id
_entity.type
_entity.pdbx_description
1 polymer ?
#
loop_
_entity_poly.entity_id
_entity_poly.type
_entity_poly.pdbx_seq_one_letter_code
_entity_poly.pdbx_strand_id
1 'polypeptide(L)' 'MYQLFEKYFPNVVQLKQEFLQSTWETLYMVFWTALIAGVLGALLGVVLVSTGPSGVLKNPPLYSVLEKIINVCRSIPFII' A
#
# COMPACT_ATOMS: atom_id res chain seq x y z
N MET A 1 -26.21 -19.88 -15.28
CA MET A 1 -24.85 -19.29 -15.16
C MET A 1 -23.76 -20.35 -15.00
N TYR A 2 -23.91 -21.35 -14.12
CA TYR A 2 -22.90 -22.41 -13.93
C TYR A 2 -22.53 -23.15 -15.23
N GLN A 3 -23.54 -23.53 -16.04
CA GLN A 3 -23.33 -24.20 -17.34
C GLN A 3 -22.59 -23.35 -18.39
N LEU A 4 -22.66 -22.02 -18.30
CA LEU A 4 -21.95 -21.12 -19.21
C LEU A 4 -20.46 -21.02 -18.80
N PHE A 5 -20.21 -20.96 -17.49
CA PHE A 5 -18.85 -20.95 -16.92
C PHE A 5 -18.12 -22.28 -17.13
N GLU A 6 -18.79 -23.43 -17.02
CA GLU A 6 -18.18 -24.72 -17.33
C GLU A 6 -17.79 -24.84 -18.82
N LYS A 7 -18.59 -24.25 -19.72
CA LYS A 7 -18.35 -24.32 -21.17
C LYS A 7 -17.19 -23.42 -21.64
N TYR A 8 -17.04 -22.22 -21.06
CA TYR A 8 -16.04 -21.25 -21.50
C TYR A 8 -14.84 -21.11 -20.56
N PHE A 9 -14.98 -21.47 -19.27
CA PHE A 9 -13.95 -21.32 -18.23
C PHE A 9 -13.88 -22.54 -17.29
N PRO A 10 -13.61 -23.75 -17.81
CA PRO A 10 -13.64 -24.98 -17.02
C PRO A 10 -12.64 -24.98 -15.85
N ASN A 11 -11.47 -24.37 -16.02
CA ASN A 11 -10.42 -24.31 -14.99
C ASN A 11 -10.83 -23.43 -13.78
N VAL A 12 -11.62 -22.38 -14.01
CA VAL A 12 -12.10 -21.48 -12.94
C VAL A 12 -13.11 -22.19 -12.04
N VAL A 13 -13.94 -23.07 -12.63
CA VAL A 13 -14.92 -23.86 -11.88
C VAL A 13 -14.24 -24.92 -11.03
N GLN A 14 -13.14 -25.52 -11.52
CA GLN A 14 -12.33 -26.50 -10.79
C GLN A 14 -11.54 -25.86 -9.65
N LEU A 15 -10.97 -24.66 -9.87
CA LEU A 15 -10.12 -23.94 -8.92
C LEU A 15 -10.89 -22.91 -8.08
N LYS A 16 -12.23 -23.01 -8.03
CA LYS A 16 -13.10 -22.01 -7.39
C LYS A 16 -12.69 -21.67 -5.94
N GLN A 17 -12.25 -22.68 -5.18
CA GLN A 17 -11.81 -22.50 -3.81
C GLN A 17 -10.48 -21.74 -3.72
N GLU A 18 -9.51 -22.05 -4.59
CA GLU A 18 -8.24 -21.34 -4.64
C GLU A 18 -8.43 -19.87 -5.06
N PHE A 19 -9.31 -19.59 -6.02
CA PHE A 19 -9.63 -18.21 -6.39
C PHE A 19 -10.23 -17.41 -5.22
N LEU A 20 -11.16 -18.01 -4.48
CA LEU A 20 -11.74 -17.38 -3.29
C LEU A 20 -10.68 -17.15 -2.22
N GLN A 21 -9.82 -18.14 -1.97
CA GLN A 21 -8.75 -18.04 -1.00
C GLN A 21 -7.73 -16.95 -1.38
N SER A 22 -7.21 -16.95 -2.61
CA SER A 22 -6.27 -15.93 -3.10
C SER A 22 -6.87 -14.52 -3.08
N THR A 23 -8.17 -14.39 -3.35
CA THR A 23 -8.89 -13.11 -3.23
C THR A 23 -8.90 -12.64 -1.78
N TRP A 24 -9.17 -13.55 -0.84
CA TRP A 24 -9.16 -13.24 0.58
C TRP A 24 -7.78 -12.86 1.08
N GLU A 25 -6.74 -13.60 0.67
CA GLU A 25 -5.35 -13.30 0.99
C GLU A 25 -4.94 -11.92 0.47
N THR A 26 -5.32 -11.59 -0.77
CA THR A 26 -5.06 -10.26 -1.36
C THR A 26 -5.76 -9.16 -0.56
N LEU A 27 -7.04 -9.33 -0.23
CA LEU A 27 -7.78 -8.35 0.57
C LEU A 27 -7.17 -8.18 1.96
N TYR A 28 -6.77 -9.28 2.59
CA TYR A 28 -6.11 -9.26 3.89
C TYR A 28 -4.78 -8.50 3.85
N MET A 29 -3.93 -8.79 2.87
CA MET A 29 -2.64 -8.12 2.69
C MET A 29 -2.81 -6.62 2.41
N VAL A 30 -3.72 -6.26 1.49
CA VAL A 30 -3.99 -4.86 1.13
C VAL A 30 -4.55 -4.10 2.32
N PHE A 31 -5.49 -4.68 3.07
CA PHE A 31 -6.11 -4.02 4.21
C PHE A 31 -5.10 -3.67 5.29
N TRP A 32 -4.29 -4.64 5.72
CA TRP A 32 -3.28 -4.40 6.76
C TRP A 32 -2.16 -3.47 6.29
N THR A 33 -1.71 -3.63 5.04
CA THR A 33 -0.68 -2.75 4.46
C THR A 33 -1.19 -1.32 4.39
N ALA A 34 -2.41 -1.11 3.89
CA ALA A 34 -3.01 0.21 3.80
C ALA A 34 -3.21 0.86 5.17
N LEU A 35 -3.65 0.08 6.17
CA LEU A 35 -3.85 0.57 7.52
C LEU A 35 -2.52 1.01 8.16
N ILE A 36 -1.50 0.16 8.14
CA ILE A 36 -0.20 0.45 8.76
C ILE A 36 0.51 1.58 8.02
N ALA A 37 0.63 1.47 6.69
CA ALA A 37 1.27 2.50 5.87
C ALA A 37 0.51 3.82 5.91
N GLY A 38 -0.82 3.79 5.99
CA GLY A 38 -1.66 4.97 6.13
C GLY A 38 -1.41 5.70 7.45
N VAL A 39 -1.40 4.97 8.57
CA VAL A 39 -1.14 5.57 9.90
C VAL A 39 0.30 6.11 9.99
N LEU A 40 1.30 5.30 9.65
CA LEU A 40 2.70 5.73 9.69
C LEU A 40 2.98 6.86 8.71
N GLY A 41 2.46 6.76 7.48
CA GLY A 41 2.59 7.78 6.45
C GLY A 41 1.94 9.10 6.86
N ALA A 42 0.77 9.06 7.49
CA ALA A 42 0.12 10.26 8.02
C ALA A 42 0.94 10.91 9.13
N LEU A 43 1.45 10.13 10.09
CA LEU A 43 2.30 10.65 11.17
C LEU A 43 3.57 11.30 10.62
N LEU A 44 4.28 10.62 9.72
CA LEU A 44 5.48 11.15 9.08
C LEU A 44 5.17 12.40 8.24
N GLY A 45 4.04 12.41 7.53
CA GLY A 45 3.57 13.56 6.77
C GLY A 45 3.30 14.79 7.63
N VAL A 46 2.64 14.61 8.78
CA VAL A 46 2.39 15.69 9.75
C VAL A 46 3.72 16.24 10.30
N VAL A 47 4.66 15.37 10.66
CA VAL A 47 5.99 15.79 11.13
C VAL A 47 6.75 16.56 10.06
N LEU A 48 6.72 16.09 8.81
CA LEU A 48 7.38 16.75 7.68
C LEU A 48 6.80 18.15 7.41
N VAL A 49 5.46 18.26 7.36
CA VAL A 49 4.78 19.55 7.16
C VAL A 49 5.06 20.52 8.32
N SER A 50 5.11 20.01 9.55
CA SER A 50 5.34 20.84 10.75
C SER A 50 6.80 21.32 10.86
N THR A 51 7.76 20.51 10.42
CA THR A 51 9.20 20.82 10.49
C THR A 51 9.72 21.58 9.26
N GLY A 52 8.94 21.63 8.19
CA GLY A 52 9.31 22.31 6.94
C GLY A 52 9.44 23.83 7.04
N PRO A 53 9.89 24.48 5.96
CA PRO A 53 10.19 25.93 5.94
C PRO A 53 8.98 26.82 6.26
N SER A 54 7.77 26.36 5.89
CA SER A 54 6.49 27.03 6.21
C SER A 54 5.78 26.44 7.43
N GLY A 55 6.41 25.50 8.14
CA GLY A 55 5.85 24.78 9.28
C GLY A 55 5.99 25.53 10.61
N VAL A 56 5.35 25.00 11.64
CA VAL A 56 5.26 25.62 12.98
C VAL A 56 6.57 25.47 13.77
N LEU A 57 7.24 24.32 13.65
CA LEU A 57 8.44 23.98 14.43
C LEU A 57 9.76 24.35 13.75
N LYS A 58 9.74 24.71 12.45
CA LYS A 58 10.88 25.16 11.62
C LYS A 58 12.22 24.50 12.00
N ASN A 59 12.39 23.24 11.64
CA ASN A 59 13.63 22.50 11.89
C ASN A 59 14.24 22.03 10.55
N PRO A 60 15.08 22.88 9.90
CA PRO A 60 15.68 22.57 8.60
C PRO A 60 16.49 21.27 8.54
N PRO A 61 17.33 20.90 9.53
CA PRO A 61 18.07 19.64 9.44
C PRO A 61 17.17 18.41 9.56
N LEU A 62 16.17 18.40 10.45
CA LEU A 62 15.21 17.30 10.55
C LEU A 62 14.39 17.16 9.26
N TYR A 63 13.90 18.28 8.73
CA TYR A 63 13.15 18.29 7.48
C TYR A 63 13.98 17.74 6.32
N SER A 64 15.22 18.20 6.14
CA SER A 64 16.09 17.76 5.05
C SER A 64 16.43 16.27 5.09
N VAL A 65 16.66 15.71 6.29
CA VAL A 65 16.92 14.27 6.46
C VAL A 65 15.66 13.46 6.17
N LEU A 66 14.53 13.83 6.77
CA LEU A 66 13.28 13.10 6.65
C LEU A 66 12.75 13.14 5.21
N GLU A 67 12.81 14.30 4.56
CA GLU A 67 12.45 14.48 3.15
C GLU A 67 13.25 13.55 2.23
N LYS A 68 14.57 13.49 2.41
CA LYS A 68 15.43 12.60 1.61
C LYS A 68 15.08 11.14 1.81
N ILE A 69 14.91 10.69 3.06
CA ILE A 69 14.56 9.30 3.37
C ILE A 69 13.22 8.94 2.71
N ILE A 70 12.19 9.77 2.89
CA ILE A 70 10.87 9.54 2.29
C ILE A 70 10.98 9.49 0.77
N ASN A 71 11.70 10.42 0.15
CA ASN A 71 11.87 10.46 -1.31
C ASN A 71 12.61 9.23 -1.84
N VAL A 72 13.64 8.73 -1.14
CA VAL A 72 14.34 7.50 -1.49
C VAL A 72 13.42 6.30 -1.38
N CYS A 73 12.70 6.12 -0.26
CA CYS A 73 11.75 5.03 -0.10
C CYS A 73 10.65 5.05 -1.19
N ARG A 74 10.19 6.24 -1.60
CA ARG A 74 9.19 6.39 -2.68
C ARG A 74 9.73 6.10 -4.09
N SER A 75 11.03 6.23 -4.31
CA SER A 75 11.64 6.06 -5.64
C SER A 75 12.14 4.64 -5.89
N ILE A 76 12.13 3.75 -4.88
CA ILE A 76 12.40 2.32 -5.06
C ILE A 76 11.20 1.70 -5.79
N PRO A 77 11.37 1.18 -7.02
CA PRO A 77 10.30 0.50 -7.72
C PRO A 77 9.99 -0.83 -7.02
N PHE A 78 8.72 -1.11 -6.77
CA PHE A 78 8.31 -2.46 -6.34
C PHE A 78 8.47 -3.41 -7.52
N ILE A 79 9.31 -4.43 -7.36
CA ILE A 79 9.43 -5.53 -8.31
C ILE A 79 8.23 -6.46 -8.07
N ILE A 80 7.41 -6.65 -9.10
CA ILE A 80 6.25 -7.54 -9.14
C ILE A 80 6.72 -8.97 -9.34
#